data_AF-A0A7X6P3X2-F1
#
_entry.id   AF-A0A7X6P3X2-F1
#
_cell.length_a   1.000
_cell.length_b   1.000
_cell.length_c   1.000
_cell.angle_alpha   90.00
_cell.angle_beta   90.00
_cell.angle_gamma   90.00
#
_symmetry.space_group_name_H-M   'P 1'
#
loop_
_entity.id
_entity.type
_entity.pdbx_description
1 polymer ?
#
loop_
_entity_poly.entity_id
_entity_poly.type
_entity_poly.pdbx_seq_one_letter_code
_entity_poly.pdbx_strand_id
1 'polypeptide(L)' 'MLELQEISDRLELIDLMVRYAHCVDTRNWAEFPGLFTPDAHIDYTAFGGPAGPVGEIAA' A
#
# COMPACT_ATOMS: atom_id res chain seq x y z
N MET A 1 -26.43 -12.49 -1.89
CA MET A 1 -26.20 -11.05 -1.65
C MET A 1 -25.01 -10.97 -0.70
N LEU A 2 -24.10 -10.02 -0.89
CA LEU A 2 -22.95 -9.90 0.00
C LEU A 2 -23.43 -9.47 1.41
N GLU A 3 -22.70 -9.90 2.44
CA GLU A 3 -22.89 -9.41 3.80
C GLU A 3 -22.49 -7.93 3.90
N LEU A 4 -23.05 -7.20 4.88
CA LEU A 4 -22.74 -5.77 5.04
C LEU A 4 -21.25 -5.57 5.33
N GLN A 5 -20.65 -6.46 6.12
CA GLN A 5 -19.22 -6.44 6.41
C GLN A 5 -18.40 -6.58 5.12
N GLU A 6 -18.76 -7.51 4.24
CA GLU A 6 -18.03 -7.74 2.99
C GLU A 6 -18.11 -6.52 2.06
N ILE A 7 -19.23 -5.79 2.08
CA ILE A 7 -19.36 -4.53 1.33
C ILE A 7 -18.44 -3.45 1.92
N SER A 8 -18.39 -3.31 3.25
CA SER A 8 -17.48 -2.37 3.93
C SER A 8 -16.02 -2.67 3.60
N ASP A 9 -15.61 -3.93 3.75
CA ASP A 9 -14.24 -4.37 3.51
C ASP A 9 -13.82 -4.06 2.07
N ARG A 10 -14.71 -4.31 1.09
CA ARG A 10 -14.43 -3.99 -0.31
C ARG A 10 -14.24 -2.50 -0.55
N LEU A 11 -15.05 -1.64 0.09
CA LEU A 11 -14.91 -0.18 -0.04
C LEU A 11 -13.60 0.32 0.60
N GLU A 12 -13.25 -0.21 1.77
CA GLU A 12 -12.00 0.12 2.47
C GLU A 12 -10.76 -0.31 1.67
N LEU A 13 -10.79 -1.50 1.06
CA LEU A 13 -9.72 -1.97 0.18
C LEU A 13 -9.58 -1.11 -1.08
N ILE A 14 -10.69 -0.70 -1.69
CA ILE A 14 -10.67 0.19 -2.87
C ILE A 14 -10.03 1.54 -2.49
N ASP A 15 -10.44 2.11 -1.36
CA ASP A 15 -9.87 3.37 -0.88
C ASP A 15 -8.37 3.25 -0.57
N LEU A 16 -7.94 2.14 0.06
CA LEU A 16 -6.53 1.85 0.30
C LEU A 16 -5.73 1.78 -1.01
N MET A 17 -6.26 1.10 -2.03
CA MET A 17 -5.63 1.00 -3.35
C MET A 17 -5.51 2.35 -4.04
N VAL A 18 -6.54 3.21 -3.94
CA VAL A 18 -6.50 4.58 -4.48
C VAL A 18 -5.44 5.42 -3.75
N ARG A 19 -5.39 5.35 -2.42
CA ARG A 19 -4.37 6.05 -1.62
C ARG A 19 -2.96 5.60 -1.97
N TYR A 20 -2.74 4.30 -2.14
CA TYR A 20 -1.46 3.76 -2.60
C TYR A 20 -1.06 4.30 -3.97
N ALA A 21 -1.95 4.21 -4.97
CA ALA A 21 -1.67 4.71 -6.31
C ALA A 21 -1.34 6.21 -6.29
N HIS A 22 -2.15 7.01 -5.60
CA HIS A 22 -1.92 8.45 -5.44
C HIS A 22 -0.56 8.73 -4.76
N CYS A 23 -0.22 7.99 -3.71
CA CYS A 23 1.04 8.15 -2.98
C CYS A 23 2.25 7.90 -3.87
N VAL A 24 2.23 6.82 -4.66
CA VAL A 24 3.29 6.48 -5.62
C VAL A 24 3.37 7.50 -6.75
N ASP A 25 2.24 7.84 -7.38
CA ASP A 25 2.19 8.75 -8.52
C ASP A 25 2.66 10.17 -8.16
N THR A 26 2.32 10.63 -6.96
CA THR A 26 2.74 11.94 -6.44
C THR A 26 4.09 11.92 -5.73
N ARG A 27 4.71 10.74 -5.59
CA ARG A 27 5.97 10.52 -4.85
C ARG A 27 5.90 11.00 -3.39
N ASN A 28 4.75 10.82 -2.74
CA ASN A 28 4.56 11.20 -1.34
C ASN A 28 5.10 10.13 -0.37
N TRP A 29 6.42 9.94 -0.36
CA TRP A 29 7.05 8.89 0.45
C TRP A 29 6.91 9.07 1.96
N ALA A 30 6.53 10.25 2.43
CA ALA A 30 6.26 10.50 3.84
C ALA A 30 5.02 9.73 4.35
N GLU A 31 3.98 9.60 3.52
CA GLU A 31 2.73 8.90 3.86
C GLU A 31 2.76 7.42 3.47
N PHE A 32 3.69 7.03 2.60
CA PHE A 32 3.79 5.68 2.06
C PHE A 32 3.90 4.57 3.13
N PRO A 33 4.71 4.69 4.20
CA PRO A 33 4.77 3.67 5.25
C PRO A 33 3.42 3.38 5.92
N GLY A 34 2.55 4.40 6.04
CA GLY A 34 1.26 4.28 6.70
C GLY A 34 0.23 3.44 5.94
N LEU A 35 0.52 3.07 4.69
CA LEU A 35 -0.32 2.21 3.86
C LEU A 35 -0.10 0.72 4.14
N PHE A 36 0.94 0.38 4.89
CA PHE A 36 1.38 -0.99 5.11
C PHE A 36 1.32 -1.38 6.58
N THR A 37 1.27 -2.68 6.85
CA THR A 37 1.51 -3.18 8.20
C THR A 37 2.96 -2.95 8.61
N PRO A 38 3.27 -2.84 9.92
CA PRO A 38 4.63 -2.60 10.38
C PRO A 38 5.66 -3.66 9.94
N ASP A 39 5.21 -4.87 9.65
CA ASP A 39 6.00 -6.02 9.21
C ASP A 39 5.96 -6.25 7.68
N ALA A 40 5.40 -5.33 6.91
CA ALA A 40 5.28 -5.49 5.48
C ALA A 40 6.64 -5.56 4.78
N HIS A 41 6.76 -6.52 3.86
CA HIS A 41 7.90 -6.67 2.96
C HIS A 41 7.48 -6.28 1.54
N ILE A 42 8.20 -5.36 0.93
CA ILE A 42 7.93 -4.83 -0.41
C ILE A 42 9.01 -5.36 -1.34
N ASP A 43 8.62 -5.86 -2.50
CA ASP A 43 9.52 -6.39 -3.53
C ASP A 43 9.21 -5.75 -4.88
N TYR A 44 10.10 -4.86 -5.33
CA TYR A 44 10.05 -4.24 -6.66
C TYR A 44 11.15 -4.77 -7.59
N THR A 45 11.81 -5.89 -7.26
CA THR A 45 12.94 -6.45 -8.04
C THR A 45 12.56 -6.78 -9.48
N ALA A 46 11.31 -7.18 -9.72
CA ALA A 46 10.76 -7.39 -11.06
C ALA A 46 10.83 -6.16 -11.96
N PHE A 47 10.90 -4.96 -11.37
CA PHE A 47 10.99 -3.68 -12.07
C PHE A 47 12.38 -3.01 -11.91
N GLY A 48 13.38 -3.75 -11.40
CA GLY A 48 14.71 -3.22 -11.10
C GLY A 48 14.76 -2.34 -9.84
N GLY A 49 13.71 -2.37 -9.01
CA GLY A 49 13.65 -1.66 -7.74
C GLY A 49 14.18 -2.47 -6.56
N PRO A 50 14.19 -1.87 -5.36
CA PRO A 50 14.63 -2.53 -4.14
C PRO A 50 13.61 -3.57 -3.64
N ALA A 51 14.07 -4.48 -2.79
CA ALA A 51 13.23 -5.35 -1.97
C ALA A 51 13.67 -5.27 -0.51
N GLY A 52 12.73 -5.20 0.42
CA GLY A 52 13.02 -4.93 1.83
C GLY A 52 11.78 -4.63 2.67
N PRO A 53 11.95 -4.48 3.99
CA PRO A 53 10.87 -4.03 4.87
C PRO A 53 10.42 -2.61 4.50
N VAL A 54 9.13 -2.30 4.70
CA VAL A 54 8.55 -1.00 4.31
C VAL A 54 9.33 0.20 4.88
N GLY A 55 9.85 0.09 6.10
CA GLY A 55 10.65 1.15 6.73
C GLY A 55 11.98 1.44 6.03
N GLU A 56 12.54 0.49 5.29
CA GLU A 56 13.76 0.68 4.49
C GLU A 56 13.43 1.15 3.07
N ILE A 57 12.31 0.70 2.51
CA ILE A 57 11.90 1.02 1.13
C ILE A 57 11.34 2.45 1.01
N ALA A 58 10.74 2.96 2.08
CA ALA A 58 10.16 4.29 2.11
C ALA A 58 11.14 5.42 2.53
N ALA A 59 12.41 5.08 2.80
CA ALA A 59 13.46 6.01 3.22
C ALA A 59 14.11 6.73 2.02
#